data_AF-A0AA92U3R6-F1
#
_entry.id   AF-A0AA92U3R6-F1
#
_cell.length_a   1.000
_cell.length_b   1.000
_cell.length_c   1.000
_cell.angle_alpha   90.00
_cell.angle_beta   90.00
_cell.angle_gamma   90.00
#
_symmetry.space_group_name_H-M   'P 1'
#
loop_
_entity.id
_entity.type
_entity.pdbx_description
1 polymer ?
#
loop_
_entity_poly.entity_id
_entity_poly.type
_entity_poly.pdbx_seq_one_letter_code
_entity_poly.pdbx_strand_id
1 'polypeptide(L)'
;MRLSEYKAGTILVASDGKVFIHDGFVNADGYGVIIGEDSDGMIQKSNGIGNWMKCHIKGVATKEQISGFFAKVRKTQKIINY
;
A
#
# COMPACT_ATOMS: atom_id res chain seq x y z
N MET A 1 12.94 7.98 -9.54
CA MET A 1 12.11 8.05 -8.31
C MET A 1 11.99 9.52 -7.92
N ARG A 2 10.79 9.98 -7.56
CA ARG A 2 10.56 11.36 -7.08
C ARG A 2 9.90 11.32 -5.71
N LEU A 3 10.04 12.39 -4.93
CA LEU A 3 9.29 12.52 -3.68
C LEU A 3 7.79 12.57 -3.98
N SER A 4 7.03 11.85 -3.16
CA SER A 4 5.57 11.91 -3.14
C SER A 4 5.11 13.14 -2.36
N GLU A 5 3.92 13.64 -2.69
CA GLU A 5 3.22 14.61 -1.85
C GLU A 5 2.78 14.02 -0.49
N TYR A 6 2.72 12.69 -0.38
CA TYR A 6 2.46 11.98 0.88
C TYR A 6 3.77 11.58 1.55
N LYS A 7 3.83 11.77 2.88
CA LYS A 7 5.00 11.37 3.66
C LYS A 7 5.13 9.85 3.75
N ALA A 8 6.35 9.36 3.92
CA ALA A 8 6.60 7.97 4.26
C ALA A 8 5.79 7.56 5.50
N GLY A 9 5.21 6.36 5.47
CA GLY A 9 4.34 5.83 6.51
C GLY A 9 2.87 6.29 6.41
N THR A 10 2.54 7.20 5.49
CA THR A 10 1.12 7.55 5.24
C THR A 10 0.39 6.31 4.73
N ILE A 11 -0.79 6.02 5.30
CA ILE A 11 -1.64 4.92 4.83
C ILE A 11 -2.56 5.46 3.75
N LEU A 12 -2.43 4.93 2.54
CA LEU A 12 -3.13 5.39 1.36
C LEU A 12 -4.12 4.34 0.87
N VAL A 13 -5.10 4.81 0.08
CA VAL A 13 -6.10 3.97 -0.58
C VAL A 13 -5.96 4.16 -2.07
N ALA A 14 -5.79 3.07 -2.81
CA ALA A 14 -5.84 3.12 -4.26
C ALA A 14 -7.28 3.19 -4.79
N SER A 15 -7.42 3.46 -6.09
CA SER A 15 -8.71 3.64 -6.75
C SER A 15 -9.60 2.39 -6.70
N ASP A 16 -9.02 1.21 -6.57
CA ASP A 16 -9.71 -0.08 -6.38
C ASP A 16 -10.08 -0.36 -4.91
N GLY A 17 -9.81 0.58 -4.00
CA GLY A 17 -10.14 0.49 -2.58
C GLY A 17 -9.10 -0.24 -1.72
N LYS A 18 -8.00 -0.71 -2.32
CA LYS A 18 -6.94 -1.42 -1.60
C LYS A 18 -6.10 -0.45 -0.77
N VAL A 19 -5.73 -0.89 0.44
CA VAL A 19 -5.03 -0.06 1.42
C VAL A 19 -3.57 -0.48 1.52
N PHE A 20 -2.67 0.49 1.65
CA PHE A 20 -1.24 0.21 1.78
C PHE A 20 -0.50 1.30 2.58
N ILE A 21 0.66 0.92 3.12
CA ILE A 21 1.61 1.83 3.76
C ILE A 21 2.56 2.35 2.69
N HIS A 22 2.59 3.67 2.54
CA HIS A 22 3.40 4.36 1.53
C HIS A 22 4.87 4.52 1.96
N ASP A 23 5.81 4.39 1.02
CA ASP A 23 7.25 4.56 1.27
C ASP A 23 7.73 6.02 1.17
N GLY A 24 6.88 6.94 0.72
CA GLY A 24 7.19 8.37 0.55
C GLY A 24 7.66 8.76 -0.84
N PHE A 25 7.69 7.83 -1.80
CA PHE A 25 8.16 8.07 -3.16
C PHE A 25 7.14 7.71 -4.22
N VAL A 26 7.20 8.42 -5.35
CA VAL A 26 6.55 7.98 -6.58
C VAL A 26 7.62 7.41 -7.51
N ASN A 27 7.36 6.19 -7.95
CA ASN A 27 8.22 5.30 -8.70
C ASN A 27 7.69 5.26 -10.15
N ALA A 28 8.41 4.62 -11.07
CA ALA A 28 7.94 4.47 -12.46
C ALA A 28 6.54 3.83 -12.55
N ASP A 29 6.26 2.90 -11.62
CA ASP A 29 5.04 2.10 -11.61
C ASP A 29 3.93 2.65 -10.69
N GLY A 30 4.11 3.80 -10.03
CA GLY A 30 3.11 4.41 -9.14
C GLY A 30 3.64 4.82 -7.76
N TYR A 31 2.76 4.98 -6.77
CA TYR A 31 3.13 5.34 -5.40
C TYR A 31 3.78 4.15 -4.71
N GLY A 32 5.00 4.33 -4.20
CA GLY A 32 5.76 3.26 -3.59
C GLY A 32 5.07 2.67 -2.36
N VAL A 33 5.21 1.37 -2.21
CA VAL A 33 4.52 0.55 -1.22
C VAL A 33 5.54 -0.11 -0.30
N ILE A 34 5.27 -0.09 1.00
CA ILE A 34 6.01 -0.90 1.99
C ILE A 34 5.29 -2.23 2.20
N ILE A 35 4.02 -2.15 2.60
CA ILE A 35 3.10 -3.29 2.81
C ILE A 35 1.73 -2.86 2.28
N GLY A 36 1.05 -3.72 1.56
CA GLY A 36 -0.26 -3.42 1.00
C GLY A 36 -1.08 -4.65 0.68
N GLU A 37 -2.34 -4.42 0.32
CA GLU A 37 -3.19 -5.45 -0.24
C GLU A 37 -2.91 -5.63 -1.74
N ASP A 38 -2.83 -6.88 -2.21
CA ASP A 38 -2.79 -7.20 -3.64
C ASP A 38 -4.20 -7.20 -4.27
N SER A 39 -4.30 -7.59 -5.54
CA SER A 39 -5.57 -7.70 -6.27
C SER A 39 -6.58 -8.63 -5.57
N ASP A 40 -6.10 -9.69 -4.94
CA ASP A 40 -6.94 -10.68 -4.23
C ASP A 40 -7.22 -10.25 -2.78
N GLY A 41 -6.57 -9.20 -2.30
CA GLY A 41 -6.72 -8.66 -0.94
C GLY A 41 -5.80 -9.33 0.07
N MET A 42 -4.82 -10.10 -0.39
CA MET A 42 -3.79 -10.69 0.45
C MET A 42 -2.75 -9.63 0.80
N ILE A 43 -2.17 -9.74 1.99
CA ILE A 43 -1.13 -8.82 2.44
C ILE A 43 0.21 -9.25 1.84
N GLN A 44 0.82 -8.35 1.06
CA GLN A 44 2.17 -8.50 0.53
C GLN A 44 3.07 -7.37 1.03
N LYS A 45 4.38 -7.61 1.04
CA LYS A 45 5.39 -6.57 1.28
C LYS A 45 6.22 -6.34 0.03
N SER A 46 6.70 -5.12 -0.13
CA SER A 46 7.61 -4.79 -1.23
C SER A 46 8.95 -5.51 -1.09
N ASN A 47 9.47 -5.95 -2.23
CA ASN A 47 10.82 -6.46 -2.40
C ASN A 47 11.81 -5.36 -2.86
N GLY A 48 11.32 -4.13 -3.09
CA GLY A 48 12.09 -3.00 -3.64
C GLY A 48 12.20 -2.97 -5.16
N ILE A 49 11.63 -3.93 -5.88
CA ILE A 49 11.66 -4.08 -7.34
C ILE A 49 10.22 -4.13 -7.89
N GLY A 50 9.86 -3.08 -8.61
CA GLY A 50 8.52 -2.91 -9.19
C GLY A 50 7.46 -2.51 -8.15
N ASN A 51 6.24 -2.29 -8.64
CA ASN A 51 5.09 -1.93 -7.81
C ASN A 51 3.84 -2.67 -8.31
N TRP A 52 3.04 -3.24 -7.40
CA TRP A 52 1.72 -3.82 -7.72
C TRP A 52 0.59 -2.82 -7.53
N MET A 53 0.85 -1.72 -6.81
CA MET A 53 -0.11 -0.63 -6.61
C MET A 53 -0.04 0.34 -7.78
N LYS A 54 -0.38 -0.16 -8.97
CA LYS A 54 -0.29 0.56 -10.25
C LYS A 54 -1.45 1.53 -10.49
N CYS A 55 -2.45 1.50 -9.61
CA CYS A 55 -3.67 2.27 -9.69
C CYS A 55 -3.48 3.70 -9.17
N HIS A 56 -4.36 4.60 -9.63
CA HIS A 56 -4.41 5.97 -9.10
C HIS A 56 -4.74 5.94 -7.61
N ILE A 57 -4.25 6.93 -6.85
CA ILE A 57 -4.54 7.05 -5.42
C ILE A 57 -5.83 7.82 -5.23
N LYS A 58 -6.74 7.27 -4.44
CA LYS A 58 -7.98 7.93 -4.01
C LYS A 58 -7.71 8.96 -2.90
N GLY A 59 -6.69 8.69 -2.08
CA GLY A 59 -6.20 9.61 -1.04
C GLY A 59 -5.73 8.89 0.21
N VAL A 60 -5.71 9.62 1.33
CA VAL A 60 -5.39 9.09 2.66
C VAL A 60 -6.53 8.21 3.16
N ALA A 61 -6.18 7.07 3.75
CA ALA A 61 -7.15 6.13 4.30
C ALA A 61 -7.91 6.71 5.50
N THR A 62 -9.22 6.40 5.58
CA THR A 62 -10.03 6.74 6.76
C THR A 62 -9.67 5.86 7.95
N LYS A 63 -10.12 6.23 9.15
CA LYS A 63 -9.89 5.45 10.37
C LYS A 63 -10.42 4.02 10.25
N GLU A 64 -11.56 3.84 9.60
CA GLU A 64 -12.22 2.55 9.39
C GLU A 64 -11.38 1.68 8.44
N GLN A 65 -10.88 2.26 7.35
CA GLN A 65 -10.01 1.58 6.39
C GLN A 65 -8.68 1.17 7.02
N ILE A 66 -8.08 2.06 7.81
CA ILE A 66 -6.86 1.78 8.57
C ILE A 66 -7.09 0.62 9.55
N SER A 67 -8.18 0.66 10.31
CA SER A 67 -8.53 -0.40 11.27
C SER A 67 -8.71 -1.76 10.56
N GLY A 68 -9.44 -1.77 9.43
CA GLY A 68 -9.65 -2.96 8.62
C GLY A 68 -8.35 -3.52 8.03
N PHE A 69 -7.49 -2.66 7.50
CA PHE A 69 -6.18 -3.03 6.98
C PHE A 69 -5.31 -3.67 8.08
N PHE A 70 -5.18 -3.02 9.24
CA PHE A 70 -4.40 -3.59 10.35
C PHE A 70 -5.01 -4.88 10.90
N ALA A 71 -6.33 -5.04 10.89
CA ALA A 71 -6.96 -6.30 11.26
C ALA A 71 -6.59 -7.45 10.30
N LYS A 72 -6.52 -7.18 8.98
CA LYS A 72 -6.02 -8.15 8.00
C LYS A 72 -4.55 -8.46 8.21
N VAL A 73 -3.71 -7.45 8.41
CA VAL A 73 -2.28 -7.63 8.71
C VAL A 73 -2.08 -8.51 9.94
N ARG A 74 -2.80 -8.25 11.05
CA ARG A 74 -2.72 -9.08 12.26
C ARG A 74 -3.17 -10.53 12.07
N LYS A 75 -4.15 -10.77 11.19
CA LYS A 75 -4.66 -12.11 10.87
C LYS A 75 -3.79 -12.88 9.88
N THR A 76 -2.95 -12.17 9.11
CA THR A 76 -2.10 -12.78 8.09
C THR A 76 -0.99 -13.59 8.77
N GLN A 77 -0.94 -14.89 8.52
CA GLN A 77 0.05 -15.78 9.14
C GLN A 77 1.47 -15.58 8.57
N LYS A 78 1.57 -15.26 7.27
CA LYS A 78 2.85 -15.03 6.57
C LYS A 78 2.66 -13.90 5.57
N ILE A 79 3.54 -12.90 5.63
CA ILE A 79 3.62 -11.84 4.62
C ILE A 79 4.66 -12.27 3.60
N ILE A 80 4.23 -12.42 2.34
CA ILE A 80 5.11 -12.75 1.22
C ILE A 80 5.64 -11.49 0.56
N ASN A 81 6.81 -11.62 -0.08
CA ASN A 81 7.30 -10.58 -0.97
C ASN A 81 6.46 -10.56 -2.24
N TYR A 82 6.17 -9.34 -2.72
CA TYR A 82 5.89 -9.10 -4.13
C TYR A 82 7.09 -9.50 -4.99
#